data_AF-A0A8T4XSF6-F1
#
_entry.id   AF-A0A8T4XSF6-F1
#
_cell.length_a   1.000
_cell.length_b   1.000
_cell.length_c   1.000
_cell.angle_alpha   90.00
_cell.angle_beta   90.00
_cell.angle_gamma   90.00
#
_symmetry.space_group_name_H-M   'P 1'
#
loop_
_entity.id
_entity.type
_entity.pdbx_description
1 polymer ?
#
loop_
_entity_poly.entity_id
_entity_poly.type
_entity_poly.pdbx_seq_one_letter_code
_entity_poly.pdbx_strand_id
1 'polypeptide(L)'
;LIVCSPPIASCQRQIAKAIEMLGLKDGIGTVALLLMAEDAKALESAISKLDAFYGDSLSPSPLAISSEKMKELKDLFEISDTQLAAEVEAKIPEKALTNLIIEKMSLQLGRR
;
A
#
# COMPACT_ATOMS: atom_id res chain seq x y z
N LEU A 1 2.78 -11.13 5.38
CA LEU A 1 2.53 -10.26 6.56
C LEU A 1 3.10 -8.89 6.22
N ILE A 2 2.28 -7.86 6.01
CA ILE A 2 2.79 -6.50 5.81
C ILE A 2 3.34 -6.06 7.16
N VAL A 3 4.67 -6.08 7.29
CA VAL A 3 5.39 -5.58 8.48
C VAL A 3 5.82 -4.13 8.25
N CYS A 4 5.03 -3.34 7.53
CA CYS A 4 4.95 -1.91 7.84
C CYS A 4 3.87 -1.81 8.90
N SER A 5 4.11 -1.10 10.00
CA SER A 5 3.12 -0.92 11.07
C SER A 5 1.74 -0.67 10.43
N PRO A 6 0.81 -1.66 10.49
CA PRO A 6 -0.48 -1.57 9.81
C PRO A 6 -1.20 -0.22 10.05
N PRO A 7 -1.08 0.41 11.24
CA PRO A 7 -1.61 1.74 11.48
C PRO A 7 -1.19 2.82 10.48
N ILE A 8 0.08 2.81 10.04
CA ILE A 8 0.64 3.87 9.19
C ILE A 8 0.10 3.73 7.76
N ALA A 9 0.13 2.53 7.20
CA ALA A 9 -0.33 2.32 5.82
C ALA A 9 -1.86 2.45 5.68
N SER A 10 -2.63 2.08 6.70
CA SER A 10 -4.10 2.05 6.63
C SER A 10 -4.77 3.36 7.04
N CYS A 11 -4.01 4.35 7.52
CA CYS A 11 -4.60 5.53 8.16
C CYS A 11 -5.57 5.15 9.30
N GLN A 12 -5.19 4.20 10.16
CA GLN A 12 -6.01 3.79 11.31
C GLN A 12 -5.17 3.75 12.59
N ARG A 13 -5.74 4.20 13.72
CA ARG A 13 -5.11 4.04 15.05
C ARG A 13 -5.30 2.63 15.64
N GLN A 14 -6.25 1.87 15.11
CA GLN A 14 -6.57 0.52 15.57
C GLN A 14 -5.90 -0.53 14.67
N ILE A 15 -5.03 -1.36 15.26
CA ILE A 15 -4.27 -2.40 14.55
C ILE A 15 -5.21 -3.41 13.90
N ALA A 16 -6.29 -3.81 14.56
CA ALA A 16 -7.26 -4.75 14.02
C ALA A 16 -7.88 -4.24 12.71
N LYS A 17 -8.35 -2.99 12.69
CA LYS A 17 -8.94 -2.35 11.51
C LYS A 17 -7.92 -2.16 10.38
N ALA A 18 -6.67 -1.86 10.74
CA ALA A 18 -5.60 -1.77 9.77
C ALA A 18 -5.30 -3.10 9.06
N ILE A 19 -5.32 -4.21 9.80
CA ILE A 19 -5.16 -5.57 9.25
C ILE A 19 -6.39 -5.96 8.44
N GLU A 20 -7.60 -5.56 8.84
CA GLU A 20 -8.81 -5.80 8.05
C GLU A 20 -8.79 -5.05 6.71
N MET A 21 -8.29 -3.81 6.72
CA MET A 21 -8.21 -2.95 5.54
C MET A 21 -7.11 -3.36 4.56
N LEU A 22 -5.90 -3.65 5.07
CA LEU A 22 -4.70 -3.86 4.24
C LEU A 22 -4.06 -5.25 4.40
N GLY A 23 -4.56 -6.07 5.31
CA GLY A 23 -4.05 -7.41 5.54
C GLY A 23 -4.43 -8.38 4.42
N LEU A 24 -3.85 -9.58 4.52
CA LEU A 24 -4.18 -10.69 3.63
C LEU A 24 -5.60 -11.15 3.90
N LYS A 25 -6.40 -11.30 2.84
CA LYS A 25 -7.72 -11.91 2.86
C LYS A 25 -7.69 -13.23 2.10
N ASP A 26 -8.59 -14.13 2.45
CA ASP A 26 -8.73 -15.41 1.78
C ASP A 26 -9.18 -15.22 0.33
N GLY A 27 -8.66 -16.04 -0.58
CA GLY A 27 -9.00 -15.99 -2.01
C GLY A 27 -8.29 -14.89 -2.82
N ILE A 28 -7.30 -14.19 -2.25
CA ILE A 28 -6.50 -13.21 -2.98
C ILE A 28 -5.45 -13.91 -3.87
N GLY A 29 -5.44 -13.58 -5.17
CA GLY A 29 -4.47 -14.08 -6.14
C GLY A 29 -3.17 -13.26 -6.29
N THR A 30 -3.08 -12.10 -5.65
CA THR A 30 -1.90 -11.22 -5.74
C THR A 30 -1.58 -10.58 -4.39
N VAL A 31 -0.35 -10.77 -3.92
CA VAL A 31 0.10 -10.31 -2.60
C VAL A 31 1.24 -9.32 -2.76
N ALA A 32 1.14 -8.20 -2.04
CA ALA A 32 2.26 -7.27 -1.85
C ALA A 32 3.13 -7.74 -0.68
N LEU A 33 4.44 -7.88 -0.90
CA LEU A 33 5.39 -8.18 0.16
C LEU A 33 6.32 -6.98 0.39
N LEU A 34 6.38 -6.49 1.63
CA LEU A 34 7.35 -5.49 2.04
C LEU A 34 8.37 -6.17 2.98
N LEU A 35 9.63 -6.15 2.58
CA LEU A 35 10.75 -6.64 3.36
C LEU A 35 11.56 -5.44 3.84
N MET A 36 11.86 -5.40 5.14
CA MET A 36 12.73 -4.40 5.75
C MET A 36 13.75 -5.14 6.61
N ALA A 37 15.02 -4.81 6.44
CA ALA A 37 16.12 -5.37 7.21
C ALA A 37 17.14 -4.27 7.50
N GLU A 38 17.83 -4.38 8.63
CA GLU A 38 18.92 -3.46 9.01
C GLU A 38 20.19 -3.71 8.18
N ASP A 39 20.37 -4.94 7.69
CA ASP A 39 21.53 -5.36 6.92
C ASP A 39 21.11 -5.93 5.55
N ALA A 40 21.90 -5.60 4.52
CA ALA A 40 21.63 -6.00 3.14
C ALA A 40 21.72 -7.51 2.94
N LYS A 41 22.62 -8.23 3.65
CA LYS A 41 22.73 -9.70 3.51
C LYS A 41 21.51 -10.42 4.06
N ALA A 42 20.92 -9.88 5.13
CA ALA A 42 19.66 -10.41 5.67
C ALA A 42 18.52 -10.26 4.64
N LEU A 43 18.47 -9.13 3.93
CA LEU A 43 17.50 -8.90 2.87
C LEU A 43 17.71 -9.85 1.68
N GLU A 44 18.94 -9.99 1.20
CA GLU A 44 19.29 -10.91 0.10
C GLU A 44 18.97 -12.37 0.44
N SER A 45 19.25 -12.79 1.68
CA SER A 45 18.91 -14.13 2.16
C SER A 45 17.38 -14.35 2.19
N ALA A 46 16.61 -13.34 2.59
CA ALA A 46 15.16 -13.41 2.60
C ALA A 46 14.59 -13.49 1.18
N ILE A 47 15.08 -12.67 0.25
CA ILE A 47 14.68 -12.71 -1.16
C ILE A 47 15.01 -14.08 -1.77
N SER A 48 16.23 -14.58 -1.56
CA SER A 48 16.65 -15.89 -2.08
C SER A 48 15.76 -17.04 -1.59
N LYS A 49 15.31 -16.98 -0.32
CA LYS A 49 14.34 -17.95 0.22
C LYS A 49 13.00 -17.81 -0.46
N LEU A 50 12.49 -16.58 -0.63
CA LEU A 50 11.21 -16.34 -1.27
C LEU A 50 11.23 -16.81 -2.73
N ASP A 51 12.30 -16.51 -3.48
CA ASP A 51 12.49 -16.99 -4.85
C ASP A 51 12.50 -18.52 -4.91
N ALA A 52 13.15 -19.19 -3.94
CA ALA A 52 13.11 -20.65 -3.87
C ALA A 52 11.70 -21.23 -3.60
N PHE A 53 10.83 -20.48 -2.91
CA PHE A 53 9.48 -20.94 -2.57
C PHE A 53 8.42 -20.55 -3.62
N TYR A 54 8.51 -19.36 -4.21
CA TYR A 54 7.49 -18.81 -5.10
C TYR A 54 7.96 -18.68 -6.57
N GLY A 55 9.27 -18.83 -6.83
CA GLY A 55 9.86 -18.83 -8.16
C GLY A 55 9.47 -17.61 -8.99
N ASP A 56 9.11 -17.86 -10.25
CA ASP A 56 8.71 -16.83 -11.23
C ASP A 56 7.41 -16.09 -10.87
N SER A 57 6.72 -16.47 -9.79
CA SER A 57 5.53 -15.76 -9.30
C SER A 57 5.89 -14.49 -8.52
N LEU A 58 7.15 -14.30 -8.16
CA LEU A 58 7.66 -13.07 -7.54
C LEU A 58 7.98 -12.04 -8.62
N SER A 59 7.06 -11.09 -8.82
CA SER A 59 7.34 -9.92 -9.67
C SER A 59 8.00 -8.82 -8.83
N PRO A 60 9.23 -8.36 -9.16
CA PRO A 60 9.84 -7.20 -8.51
C PRO A 60 9.21 -5.86 -8.97
N SER A 61 8.24 -5.91 -9.90
CA SER A 61 7.62 -4.72 -10.45
C SER A 61 6.75 -4.02 -9.41
N PRO A 62 6.81 -2.68 -9.30
CA PRO A 62 5.89 -1.94 -8.43
C PRO A 62 4.44 -2.25 -8.80
N LEU A 63 3.56 -2.30 -7.80
CA LEU A 63 2.14 -2.49 -7.98
C LEU A 63 1.56 -1.36 -8.83
N ALA A 64 1.38 -1.62 -10.12
CA ALA A 64 0.70 -0.69 -11.02
C ALA A 64 -0.71 -0.42 -10.48
N ILE A 65 -1.06 0.86 -10.38
CA ILE A 65 -2.39 1.32 -10.01
C ILE A 65 -3.23 1.25 -11.30
N SER A 66 -3.99 0.17 -11.45
CA SER A 66 -5.01 0.07 -12.51
C SER A 66 -6.24 0.93 -12.15
N SER A 67 -7.11 1.18 -13.12
CA SER A 67 -8.38 1.88 -12.90
C SER A 67 -9.28 1.19 -11.87
N GLU A 68 -9.27 -0.15 -11.82
CA GLU A 68 -9.99 -0.92 -10.80
C GLU A 68 -9.41 -0.67 -9.40
N LYS A 69 -8.09 -0.75 -9.25
CA LYS A 69 -7.41 -0.43 -7.98
C LYS A 69 -7.60 1.02 -7.56
N MET A 70 -7.67 1.95 -8.52
CA MET A 70 -7.98 3.35 -8.20
C MET A 70 -9.33 3.48 -7.52
N LYS A 71 -10.35 2.78 -8.02
CA LYS A 71 -11.69 2.82 -7.41
C LYS A 71 -11.67 2.23 -6.01
N GLU A 72 -11.06 1.06 -5.84
CA GLU A 72 -10.93 0.42 -4.52
C GLU A 72 -10.17 1.29 -3.52
N LEU A 73 -9.08 1.93 -3.93
CA LEU A 73 -8.30 2.83 -3.08
C LEU A 73 -9.07 4.11 -2.74
N LYS A 74 -9.84 4.67 -3.67
CA LYS A 74 -10.71 5.82 -3.38
C LYS A 74 -11.75 5.49 -2.34
N ASP A 75 -12.39 4.33 -2.46
CA ASP A 75 -13.41 3.88 -1.51
C ASP A 75 -12.76 3.59 -0.15
N LEU A 76 -11.60 2.91 -0.14
CA LEU A 76 -10.87 2.54 1.08
C LEU A 76 -10.39 3.76 1.89
N PHE A 77 -9.90 4.78 1.19
CA PHE A 77 -9.41 6.01 1.81
C PHE A 77 -10.48 7.10 1.90
N GLU A 78 -11.74 6.83 1.53
CA GLU A 78 -12.86 7.78 1.53
C GLU A 78 -12.49 9.09 0.80
N ILE A 79 -12.02 8.97 -0.45
CA ILE A 79 -11.62 10.08 -1.32
C ILE A 79 -12.69 10.28 -2.39
N SER A 80 -13.31 11.46 -2.36
CA SER A 80 -14.36 11.86 -3.31
C SER A 80 -13.80 12.26 -4.68
N ASP A 81 -14.64 12.17 -5.72
CA ASP A 81 -14.32 12.69 -7.06
C ASP A 81 -14.00 14.19 -7.04
N THR A 82 -14.67 14.94 -6.18
CA THR A 82 -14.43 16.38 -6.00
C THR A 82 -13.03 16.66 -5.46
N GLN A 83 -12.53 15.85 -4.52
CA GLN A 83 -11.16 15.99 -4.01
C GLN A 83 -10.14 15.62 -5.08
N LEU A 84 -10.41 14.56 -5.85
CA LEU A 84 -9.54 14.15 -6.94
C LEU A 84 -9.44 15.21 -8.05
N ALA A 85 -10.57 15.85 -8.38
CA ALA A 85 -10.63 16.93 -9.38
C ALA A 85 -10.02 18.25 -8.88
N ALA A 86 -9.99 18.47 -7.56
CA ALA A 86 -9.40 19.65 -6.94
C ALA A 86 -7.86 19.58 -6.86
N GLU A 87 -7.26 18.41 -7.07
CA GLU A 87 -5.81 18.20 -7.05
C GLU A 87 -5.17 18.69 -8.35
N VAL A 88 -4.90 20.00 -8.41
CA VAL A 88 -4.44 20.70 -9.63
C VAL A 88 -2.99 20.34 -10.00
N GLU A 89 -2.17 19.89 -9.05
CA GLU A 89 -0.76 19.57 -9.28
C GLU A 89 -0.54 18.26 -10.04
N ALA A 90 -1.54 17.37 -10.06
CA ALA A 90 -1.45 16.08 -10.70
C ALA A 90 -2.02 16.11 -12.13
N LYS A 91 -1.14 15.88 -13.12
CA LYS A 91 -1.53 15.78 -14.54
C LYS A 91 -2.30 14.51 -14.89
N ILE A 92 -2.25 13.50 -14.02
CA ILE A 92 -2.88 12.20 -14.22
C ILE A 92 -3.61 11.73 -12.94
N PRO A 93 -4.78 11.08 -13.06
CA PRO A 93 -5.62 10.68 -11.92
C PRO A 93 -4.92 9.80 -10.88
N GLU A 94 -4.03 8.91 -11.31
CA GLU A 94 -3.30 7.99 -10.45
C GLU A 94 -2.38 8.74 -9.49
N LYS A 95 -1.73 9.79 -10.01
CA LYS A 95 -0.85 10.65 -9.22
C LYS A 95 -1.65 11.52 -8.25
N ALA A 96 -2.80 12.03 -8.67
CA ALA A 96 -3.71 12.79 -7.81
C ALA A 96 -4.16 11.96 -6.60
N LEU A 97 -4.59 10.72 -6.87
CA LEU A 97 -4.99 9.79 -5.83
C LEU A 97 -3.84 9.47 -4.87
N THR A 98 -2.64 9.23 -5.39
CA THR A 98 -1.46 8.93 -4.58
C THR A 98 -1.11 10.10 -3.66
N ASN A 99 -1.12 11.35 -4.17
CA ASN A 99 -0.89 12.55 -3.37
C ASN A 99 -1.91 12.66 -2.22
N LEU A 100 -3.20 12.57 -2.53
CA LEU A 100 -4.27 12.68 -1.54
C LEU A 100 -4.19 11.60 -0.45
N ILE A 101 -3.78 10.38 -0.82
CA ILE A 101 -3.52 9.31 0.15
C ILE A 101 -2.36 9.69 1.07
N ILE A 102 -1.22 10.14 0.53
CA ILE A 102 -0.05 10.58 1.31
C ILE A 102 -0.40 11.73 2.26
N GLU A 103 -1.19 12.69 1.79
CA GLU A 103 -1.69 13.79 2.62
C GLU A 103 -2.56 13.30 3.76
N LYS A 104 -3.52 12.40 3.49
CA LYS A 104 -4.34 11.79 4.55
C LYS A 104 -3.49 11.03 5.56
N MET A 105 -2.49 10.27 5.12
CA MET A 105 -1.55 9.59 6.02
C MET A 105 -0.83 10.60 6.93
N SER A 106 -0.35 11.69 6.33
CA SER A 106 0.41 12.73 7.02
C SER A 106 -0.43 13.49 8.05
N LEU A 107 -1.67 13.84 7.69
CA LEU A 107 -2.60 14.54 8.60
C LEU A 107 -2.97 13.69 9.82
N GLN A 108 -3.07 12.38 9.66
CA GLN A 108 -3.35 11.50 10.79
C GLN A 108 -2.17 11.31 11.74
N LEU A 109 -0.94 11.36 11.22
CA LEU A 109 0.29 11.33 12.02
C LEU A 109 0.56 12.66 12.74
N GLY A 110 0.11 13.78 12.17
CA GLY A 110 0.32 15.14 12.68
C GLY A 110 -0.62 15.58 13.82
N ARG A 111 -1.76 14.92 14.02
CA ARG A 111 -2.65 15.16 15.19
C ARG A 111 -2.07 14.49 16.45
N ARG A 112 -1.00 15.07 16.99
CA ARG A 112 -0.42 14.76 18.30
C ARG A 112 -0.99 15.67 19.38
#